data_AF-A0A433SX67-F1
#
_entry.id   AF-A0A433SX67-F1
#
_cell.length_a   1.000
_cell.length_b   1.000
_cell.length_c   1.000
_cell.angle_alpha   90.00
_cell.angle_beta   90.00
_cell.angle_gamma   90.00
#
_symmetry.space_group_name_H-M   'P 1'
#
loop_
_entity.id
_entity.type
_entity.pdbx_description
1 polymer ?
#
loop_
_entity_poly.entity_id
_entity_poly.type
_entity_poly.pdbx_seq_one_letter_code
_entity_poly.pdbx_strand_id
1 'polypeptide(L)'
;VKLERSITFFGVIAILIANIGQTSIFITPTMILRFTGSPGMSIIIWMVGGIMQAFIAFCAVEVTLMLNKAGGPYYFIYYTFGDMAGFVFMWGYVIFVSGPTWALGAYTTSLYALSVFYTGCEPPNFLVKLVALWLMVSLMALNCTHMKLITSIQSLLTSCKLLALTVIITIGLIFVPSGSV
;
A
#
# COMPACT_ATOMS: atom_id res chain seq x y z
N VAL A 1 6.90 -12.64 -26.15
CA VAL A 1 5.48 -12.28 -25.93
C VAL A 1 5.37 -10.75 -26.02
N LYS A 2 4.62 -10.22 -26.98
CA LYS A 2 4.39 -8.76 -27.12
C LYS A 2 3.20 -8.41 -26.22
N LEU A 3 3.37 -7.48 -25.29
CA LEU A 3 2.29 -7.05 -24.39
C LEU A 3 1.32 -6.13 -25.17
N GLU A 4 0.06 -6.52 -25.27
CA GLU A 4 -0.97 -5.64 -25.86
C GLU A 4 -1.30 -4.50 -24.89
N ARG A 5 -1.38 -3.27 -25.41
CA ARG A 5 -1.81 -2.10 -24.63
C ARG A 5 -3.32 -2.15 -24.43
N SER A 6 -3.75 -2.75 -23.33
CA SER A 6 -5.18 -2.93 -22.99
C SER A 6 -5.73 -1.94 -21.96
N ILE A 7 -4.88 -1.05 -21.41
CA ILE A 7 -5.27 -0.14 -20.31
C ILE A 7 -5.48 1.28 -20.83
N THR A 8 -6.63 1.88 -20.48
CA THR A 8 -6.98 3.27 -20.80
C THR A 8 -6.32 4.27 -19.82
N PHE A 9 -6.22 5.55 -20.19
CA PHE A 9 -5.63 6.59 -19.33
C PHE A 9 -6.28 6.67 -17.94
N PHE A 10 -7.60 6.75 -17.89
CA PHE A 10 -8.36 6.74 -16.62
C PHE A 10 -8.20 5.41 -15.87
N GLY A 11 -8.09 4.29 -16.59
CA GLY A 11 -7.77 2.99 -15.99
C GLY A 11 -6.41 2.99 -15.30
N VAL A 12 -5.37 3.58 -15.92
CA VAL A 12 -4.04 3.73 -15.30
C VAL A 12 -4.10 4.58 -14.03
N ILE A 13 -4.78 5.73 -14.07
CA ILE A 13 -4.93 6.60 -12.88
C ILE A 13 -5.60 5.85 -11.73
N ALA A 14 -6.72 5.16 -12.01
CA ALA A 14 -7.44 4.39 -11.00
C ALA A 14 -6.56 3.30 -10.37
N ILE A 15 -5.80 2.57 -11.21
CA ILE A 15 -4.84 1.54 -10.76
C ILE A 15 -3.73 2.14 -9.90
N LEU A 16 -3.21 3.32 -10.26
CA LEU A 16 -2.15 3.98 -9.48
C LEU A 16 -2.66 4.42 -8.10
N ILE A 17 -3.83 5.07 -8.05
CA ILE A 17 -4.45 5.49 -6.78
C ILE A 17 -4.71 4.26 -5.88
N ALA A 18 -5.22 3.17 -6.47
CA ALA A 18 -5.48 1.92 -5.78
C ALA A 18 -4.22 1.28 -5.17
N ASN A 19 -3.12 1.23 -5.94
CA ASN A 19 -1.89 0.57 -5.52
C ASN A 19 -1.05 1.42 -4.54
N ILE A 20 -1.05 2.74 -4.69
CA ILE A 20 -0.29 3.65 -3.81
C ILE A 20 -1.03 3.82 -2.49
N GLY A 21 -2.36 3.93 -2.52
CA GLY A 21 -3.20 3.99 -1.34
C GLY A 21 -3.29 2.63 -0.67
N GLN A 22 -2.23 2.17 0.00
CA GLN A 22 -2.21 0.94 0.81
C GLN A 22 -2.79 1.15 2.21
N THR A 23 -3.16 0.07 2.90
CA THR A 23 -3.82 0.07 4.23
C THR A 23 -3.06 0.89 5.29
N SER A 24 -1.78 1.15 5.06
CA SER A 24 -0.92 2.01 5.88
C SER A 24 -1.48 3.42 6.10
N ILE A 25 -2.30 3.97 5.20
CA ILE A 25 -2.91 5.30 5.39
C ILE A 25 -3.73 5.41 6.69
N PHE A 26 -4.25 4.29 7.21
CA PHE A 26 -5.00 4.25 8.47
C PHE A 26 -4.12 4.10 9.73
N ILE A 27 -2.83 3.83 9.55
CA ILE A 27 -1.86 3.57 10.64
C ILE A 27 -0.84 4.71 10.73
N THR A 28 -0.31 5.13 9.58
CA THR A 28 0.76 6.12 9.46
C THR A 28 0.45 7.47 10.13
N PRO A 29 -0.77 8.04 10.03
CA PRO A 29 -1.08 9.32 10.69
C PRO A 29 -0.88 9.28 12.21
N THR A 30 -1.32 8.19 12.86
CA THR A 30 -1.14 8.00 14.32
C THR A 30 0.33 7.96 14.70
N MET A 31 1.16 7.31 13.88
CA MET A 31 2.61 7.23 14.12
C MET A 31 3.28 8.58 13.94
N ILE A 32 2.97 9.31 12.87
CA ILE A 32 3.53 10.64 12.61
C ILE A 32 3.12 11.61 13.73
N LEU A 33 1.86 11.60 14.14
CA LEU A 33 1.37 12.44 15.22
C LEU A 33 2.08 12.13 16.55
N ARG A 34 2.30 10.85 16.85
CA ARG A 34 3.04 10.43 18.04
C ARG A 34 4.48 10.93 18.08
N PHE A 35 5.17 10.96 16.94
CA PHE A 35 6.56 11.43 16.86
C PHE A 35 6.67 12.96 16.80
N THR A 36 5.70 13.63 16.18
CA THR A 36 5.72 15.10 16.04
C THR A 36 5.12 15.84 17.23
N GLY A 37 4.19 15.21 17.97
CA GLY A 37 3.50 15.80 19.11
C GLY A 37 2.52 16.94 18.77
N SER A 38 2.40 17.33 17.49
CA SER A 38 1.53 18.42 17.05
C SER A 38 0.83 18.09 15.73
N PRO A 39 -0.50 18.30 15.62
CA PRO A 39 -1.24 18.12 14.38
C PRO A 39 -0.72 18.98 13.22
N GLY A 40 -0.33 20.22 13.48
CA GLY A 40 0.20 21.13 12.46
C GLY A 40 1.53 20.62 11.88
N MET A 41 2.42 20.14 12.74
CA MET A 41 3.69 19.55 12.32
C MET A 41 3.50 18.24 11.55
N SER A 42 2.49 17.43 11.93
CA SER A 42 2.13 16.21 11.19
C SER A 42 1.75 16.51 9.74
N ILE A 43 0.94 17.56 9.51
CA ILE A 43 0.54 17.97 8.16
C ILE A 43 1.76 18.40 7.33
N ILE A 44 2.69 19.15 7.91
CA ILE A 44 3.92 19.57 7.23
C ILE A 44 4.73 18.35 6.80
N ILE A 45 4.91 17.36 7.68
CA ILE A 45 5.65 16.12 7.34
C ILE A 45 4.96 15.36 6.20
N TRP A 46 3.63 15.27 6.22
CA TRP A 46 2.87 14.65 5.14
C TRP A 46 3.07 15.37 3.80
N MET A 47 3.04 16.71 3.80
CA MET A 47 3.26 17.53 2.61
C MET A 47 4.68 17.34 2.04
N VAL A 48 5.70 17.36 2.90
CA VAL A 48 7.09 17.14 2.48
C VAL A 48 7.26 15.74 1.89
N GLY A 49 6.71 14.71 2.54
CA GLY A 49 6.75 13.34 2.03
C GLY A 49 6.08 13.21 0.66
N GLY A 50 4.92 13.86 0.46
CA GLY A 50 4.23 13.90 -0.83
C GLY A 50 5.05 14.57 -1.94
N ILE A 51 5.69 15.70 -1.64
CA ILE A 51 6.55 16.42 -2.60
C ILE A 51 7.77 15.58 -2.98
N MET A 52 8.45 14.97 -2.00
CA MET A 52 9.58 14.07 -2.28
C MET A 52 9.16 12.89 -3.15
N GLN A 53 7.98 12.30 -2.87
CA GLN A 53 7.45 11.20 -3.67
C GLN A 53 7.11 11.62 -5.11
N ALA A 54 6.67 12.86 -5.32
CA ALA A 54 6.41 13.40 -6.66
C ALA A 54 7.72 13.54 -7.46
N PHE A 55 8.80 14.02 -6.85
CA PHE A 55 10.11 14.07 -7.52
C PHE A 55 10.61 12.68 -7.91
N ILE A 56 10.50 11.70 -7.02
CA ILE A 56 10.86 10.30 -7.32
C ILE A 56 10.03 9.77 -8.50
N ALA A 57 8.74 10.09 -8.54
CA ALA A 57 7.86 9.68 -9.64
C ALA A 57 8.29 10.29 -10.98
N PHE A 58 8.65 11.58 -11.03
CA PHE A 58 9.13 12.21 -12.26
C PHE A 58 10.44 11.58 -12.76
N CYS A 59 11.41 11.34 -11.87
CA CYS A 59 12.64 10.64 -12.24
C CYS A 59 12.35 9.23 -12.76
N ALA A 60 11.42 8.49 -12.13
CA ALA A 60 11.04 7.16 -12.57
C ALA A 60 10.35 7.18 -13.95
N VAL A 61 9.55 8.21 -14.25
CA VAL A 61 8.94 8.38 -15.58
C VAL A 61 10.00 8.57 -16.65
N GLU A 62 11.01 9.39 -16.41
CA GLU A 62 12.10 9.61 -17.37
C GLU A 62 12.86 8.30 -17.68
N VAL A 63 13.22 7.54 -16.64
CA VAL A 63 13.92 6.25 -16.79
C VAL A 63 13.05 5.20 -17.49
N THR A 64 11.76 5.09 -17.13
CA THR A 64 10.82 4.15 -17.76
C THR A 64 10.63 4.45 -19.25
N LEU A 65 10.57 5.74 -19.63
CA LEU A 65 10.45 6.16 -21.03
C LEU A 65 11.74 5.88 -21.83
N MET A 66 12.91 6.03 -21.22
CA MET A 66 14.21 5.76 -21.86
C MET A 66 14.42 4.27 -22.19
N LEU A 67 14.10 3.38 -21.25
CA LEU A 67 14.38 1.94 -21.42
C LEU A 67 13.23 1.17 -22.07
N ASN A 68 11.97 1.59 -21.86
CA ASN A 68 10.76 1.06 -22.48
C ASN A 68 10.71 -0.49 -22.61
N LYS A 69 11.18 -1.21 -21.60
CA LYS A 69 11.10 -2.68 -21.50
C LYS A 69 10.38 -3.11 -20.24
N ALA A 70 9.72 -4.27 -20.32
CA ALA A 70 9.13 -4.92 -19.17
C ALA A 70 10.21 -5.38 -18.19
N GLY A 71 9.91 -5.28 -16.90
CA GLY A 71 10.82 -5.68 -15.81
C GLY A 71 10.97 -4.63 -14.70
N GLY A 72 10.42 -3.43 -14.88
CA GLY A 72 10.34 -2.41 -13.85
C GLY A 72 11.72 -1.99 -13.30
N PRO A 73 11.81 -1.62 -12.01
CA PRO A 73 13.07 -1.19 -11.38
C PRO A 73 14.21 -2.21 -11.48
N TYR A 74 13.87 -3.51 -11.47
CA TYR A 74 14.85 -4.58 -11.65
C TYR A 74 15.57 -4.46 -13.00
N TYR A 75 14.82 -4.22 -14.08
CA TYR A 75 15.42 -4.10 -15.41
C TYR A 75 16.37 -2.91 -15.50
N PHE A 76 16.12 -1.82 -14.77
CA PHE A 76 16.98 -0.64 -14.78
C PHE A 76 18.36 -0.97 -14.22
N ILE A 77 18.38 -1.62 -13.06
CA ILE A 77 19.62 -2.01 -12.38
C ILE A 77 20.36 -3.10 -13.16
N TYR A 78 19.61 -4.08 -13.68
CA TYR A 78 20.16 -5.11 -14.55
C TYR A 78 20.82 -4.50 -15.80
N TYR A 79 20.17 -3.53 -16.45
CA TYR A 79 20.69 -2.90 -17.66
C TYR A 79 21.93 -2.05 -17.40
N THR A 80 22.00 -1.35 -16.26
CA THR A 80 23.12 -0.45 -15.95
C THR A 80 24.30 -1.14 -15.27
N PHE A 81 24.06 -2.14 -14.42
CA PHE A 81 25.08 -2.76 -13.54
C PHE A 81 25.26 -4.26 -13.79
N GLY A 82 24.50 -4.85 -14.70
CA GLY A 82 24.60 -6.26 -15.08
C GLY A 82 23.90 -7.23 -14.13
N ASP A 83 24.10 -8.51 -14.40
CA ASP A 83 23.31 -9.62 -13.85
C ASP A 83 23.39 -9.72 -12.32
N MET A 84 24.60 -9.61 -11.75
CA MET A 84 24.80 -9.75 -10.30
C MET A 84 24.08 -8.64 -9.51
N ALA A 85 24.19 -7.38 -9.98
CA ALA A 85 23.53 -6.26 -9.32
C ALA A 85 22.00 -6.36 -9.44
N GLY A 86 21.50 -6.76 -10.60
CA GLY A 86 20.07 -7.05 -10.79
C GLY A 86 19.59 -8.15 -9.83
N PHE A 87 20.34 -9.25 -9.70
CA PHE A 87 20.02 -10.34 -8.77
C PHE A 87 19.96 -9.86 -7.32
N VAL A 88 21.00 -9.16 -6.84
CA VAL A 88 21.05 -8.65 -5.46
C VAL A 88 19.89 -7.70 -5.18
N PHE A 89 19.56 -6.81 -6.13
CA PHE A 89 18.40 -5.93 -6.00
C PHE A 89 17.09 -6.72 -5.88
N MET A 90 16.82 -7.66 -6.78
CA MET A 90 15.57 -8.41 -6.76
C MET A 90 15.46 -9.30 -5.52
N TRP A 91 16.55 -9.96 -5.14
CA TRP A 91 16.64 -10.77 -3.93
C TRP A 91 16.35 -9.93 -2.68
N GLY A 92 17.00 -8.77 -2.56
CA GLY A 92 16.79 -7.86 -1.45
C GLY A 92 15.37 -7.28 -1.43
N TYR A 93 14.82 -6.92 -2.59
CA TYR A 93 13.46 -6.45 -2.71
C TYR A 93 12.44 -7.50 -2.24
N VAL A 94 12.60 -8.76 -2.63
CA VAL A 94 11.68 -9.83 -2.23
C VAL A 94 11.72 -10.07 -0.72
N ILE A 95 12.92 -10.16 -0.13
CA ILE A 95 13.11 -10.51 1.29
C ILE A 95 12.82 -9.35 2.23
N PHE A 96 13.34 -8.16 1.94
CA PHE A 96 13.30 -7.03 2.87
C PHE A 96 12.14 -6.07 2.62
N VAL A 97 11.56 -6.06 1.42
CA VAL A 97 10.50 -5.11 1.07
C VAL A 97 9.17 -5.82 0.88
N SER A 98 9.09 -6.70 -0.12
CA SER A 98 7.84 -7.36 -0.50
C SER A 98 7.30 -8.23 0.63
N GLY A 99 8.08 -9.20 1.12
CA GLY A 99 7.66 -10.13 2.17
C GLY A 99 7.12 -9.44 3.43
N PRO A 100 7.90 -8.53 4.07
CA PRO A 100 7.47 -7.79 5.25
C PRO A 100 6.21 -6.94 5.00
N THR A 101 6.05 -6.36 3.80
CA THR A 101 4.85 -5.59 3.45
C THR A 101 3.60 -6.47 3.49
N TRP A 102 3.65 -7.67 2.91
CA TRP A 102 2.53 -8.62 2.95
C TRP A 102 2.26 -9.13 4.37
N ALA A 103 3.31 -9.41 5.14
CA ALA A 103 3.18 -9.86 6.53
C ALA A 103 2.55 -8.79 7.44
N LEU A 104 2.99 -7.54 7.31
CA LEU A 104 2.41 -6.40 8.03
C LEU A 104 0.94 -6.16 7.61
N GLY A 105 0.64 -6.30 6.33
CA GLY A 105 -0.73 -6.24 5.81
C GLY A 105 -1.64 -7.28 6.48
N ALA A 106 -1.24 -8.55 6.47
CA ALA A 106 -2.00 -9.62 7.10
C ALA A 106 -2.15 -9.44 8.62
N TYR A 107 -1.07 -9.02 9.30
CA TYR A 107 -1.07 -8.77 10.74
C TYR A 107 -2.05 -7.64 11.12
N THR A 108 -1.99 -6.52 10.40
CA THR A 108 -2.86 -5.36 10.67
C THR A 108 -4.33 -5.70 10.39
N THR A 109 -4.63 -6.40 9.29
CA THR A 109 -5.98 -6.88 9.02
C THR A 109 -6.49 -7.83 10.10
N SER A 110 -5.65 -8.75 10.57
CA SER A 110 -6.01 -9.63 11.68
C SER A 110 -6.30 -8.86 12.97
N LEU A 111 -5.49 -7.85 13.29
CA LEU A 111 -5.65 -7.04 14.48
C LEU A 111 -6.96 -6.23 14.44
N TYR A 112 -7.24 -5.58 13.31
CA TYR A 112 -8.50 -4.86 13.13
C TYR A 112 -9.72 -5.80 13.16
N ALA A 113 -9.64 -6.97 12.52
CA ALA A 113 -10.74 -7.95 12.55
C ALA A 113 -11.03 -8.45 13.98
N LEU A 114 -9.99 -8.78 14.75
CA LEU A 114 -10.14 -9.26 16.12
C LEU A 114 -10.59 -8.15 17.09
N SER A 115 -10.19 -6.90 16.87
CA SER A 115 -10.62 -5.78 17.73
C SER A 115 -12.13 -5.57 17.78
N VAL A 116 -12.87 -6.03 16.78
CA VAL A 116 -14.35 -5.99 16.77
C VAL A 116 -14.95 -6.92 17.84
N PHE A 117 -14.29 -8.05 18.13
CA PHE A 117 -14.75 -9.02 19.12
C PHE A 117 -14.17 -8.77 20.52
N TYR A 118 -13.04 -8.07 20.59
CA TYR A 118 -12.34 -7.73 21.83
C TYR A 118 -12.58 -6.26 22.20
N THR A 119 -13.85 -5.90 22.41
CA THR A 119 -14.26 -4.54 22.79
C THR A 119 -13.96 -4.26 24.27
N GLY A 120 -12.73 -3.84 24.57
CA GLY A 120 -12.31 -3.46 25.94
C GLY A 120 -11.09 -4.20 26.47
N CYS A 121 -10.51 -5.11 25.69
CA CYS A 121 -9.24 -5.74 25.99
C CYS A 121 -8.42 -5.93 24.70
N GLU A 122 -7.10 -6.05 24.83
CA GLU A 122 -6.25 -6.31 23.67
C GLU A 122 -6.35 -7.78 23.27
N PRO A 123 -6.53 -8.10 21.97
CA PRO A 123 -6.53 -9.49 21.51
C PRO A 123 -5.16 -10.11 21.76
N PRO A 124 -5.09 -11.37 22.23
CA PRO A 124 -3.82 -12.01 22.57
C PRO A 124 -2.92 -12.12 21.33
N ASN A 125 -1.66 -11.69 21.45
CA ASN A 125 -0.68 -11.62 20.35
C ASN A 125 -0.54 -12.93 19.56
N PHE A 126 -0.64 -14.07 20.23
CA PHE A 126 -0.58 -15.39 19.58
C PHE A 126 -1.75 -15.59 18.61
N LEU A 127 -2.97 -15.20 19.01
CA LEU A 127 -4.17 -15.33 18.19
C LEU A 127 -4.11 -14.41 16.96
N VAL A 128 -3.64 -13.17 17.13
CA VAL A 128 -3.45 -12.22 16.02
C VAL A 128 -2.48 -12.80 14.99
N LYS A 129 -1.36 -13.37 15.43
CA LYS A 129 -0.38 -14.00 14.52
C LYS A 129 -0.95 -15.22 13.81
N LEU A 130 -1.73 -16.05 14.51
CA LEU A 130 -2.34 -17.24 13.93
C LEU A 130 -3.37 -16.88 12.84
N VAL A 131 -4.25 -15.91 13.12
CA VAL A 131 -5.25 -15.44 12.17
C VAL A 131 -4.58 -14.73 10.99
N ALA A 132 -3.53 -13.94 11.22
CA ALA A 132 -2.75 -13.33 10.14
C ALA A 132 -2.10 -14.38 9.22
N LEU A 133 -1.51 -15.44 9.79
CA LEU A 133 -0.94 -16.54 9.02
C LEU A 133 -2.01 -17.26 8.21
N TRP A 134 -3.16 -17.55 8.81
CA TRP A 134 -4.30 -18.16 8.13
C TRP A 134 -4.82 -17.29 6.96
N LEU A 135 -4.97 -15.98 7.17
CA LEU A 135 -5.35 -15.02 6.12
C LEU A 135 -4.34 -15.02 4.97
N MET A 136 -3.05 -14.98 5.28
CA MET A 136 -1.99 -14.95 4.27
C MET A 136 -1.98 -16.24 3.42
N VAL A 137 -2.04 -17.41 4.06
CA VAL A 137 -2.03 -18.70 3.37
C VAL A 137 -3.30 -18.90 2.53
N SER A 138 -4.46 -18.55 3.08
CA SER A 138 -5.74 -18.67 2.36
C SER A 138 -5.79 -17.74 1.13
N LEU A 139 -5.39 -16.48 1.27
CA LEU A 139 -5.31 -15.55 0.15
C LEU A 139 -4.29 -16.00 -0.90
N MET A 140 -3.16 -16.55 -0.49
CA MET A 140 -2.17 -17.13 -1.42
C MET A 140 -2.75 -18.33 -2.18
N ALA A 141 -3.40 -19.27 -1.49
CA ALA A 141 -4.03 -20.43 -2.12
C ALA A 141 -5.16 -20.01 -3.09
N LEU A 142 -5.98 -19.02 -2.72
CA LEU A 142 -7.00 -18.47 -3.60
C LEU A 142 -6.40 -17.72 -4.79
N ASN A 143 -5.30 -17.01 -4.61
CA ASN A 143 -4.61 -16.33 -5.70
C ASN A 143 -4.06 -17.34 -6.73
N CYS A 144 -3.51 -18.47 -6.26
CA CYS A 144 -3.02 -19.55 -7.13
C CYS A 144 -4.12 -20.31 -7.87
N THR A 145 -5.33 -20.41 -7.32
CA THR A 145 -6.42 -21.22 -7.88
C THR A 145 -7.48 -20.40 -8.63
N HIS A 146 -7.81 -19.20 -8.14
CA HIS A 146 -8.95 -18.39 -8.60
C HIS A 146 -8.57 -16.91 -8.76
N MET A 147 -7.57 -16.63 -9.60
CA MET A 147 -7.05 -15.28 -9.83
C MET A 147 -8.15 -14.26 -10.17
N LYS A 148 -9.11 -14.60 -11.05
CA LYS A 148 -10.20 -13.68 -11.45
C LYS A 148 -11.10 -13.27 -10.28
N LEU A 149 -11.40 -14.21 -9.38
CA LEU A 149 -12.21 -13.94 -8.19
C LEU A 149 -11.46 -13.00 -7.24
N ILE A 150 -10.18 -13.28 -6.98
CA ILE A 150 -9.36 -12.47 -6.08
C ILE A 150 -9.15 -11.05 -6.62
N THR A 151 -8.91 -10.90 -7.92
CA THR A 151 -8.82 -9.56 -8.54
C THR A 151 -10.13 -8.78 -8.39
N SER A 152 -11.29 -9.44 -8.51
CA SER A 152 -12.59 -8.80 -8.29
C SER A 152 -12.78 -8.36 -6.84
N ILE A 153 -12.45 -9.24 -5.87
CA ILE A 153 -12.49 -8.91 -4.43
C ILE A 153 -11.56 -7.74 -4.11
N GLN A 154 -10.33 -7.76 -4.62
CA GLN A 154 -9.36 -6.68 -4.43
C GLN A 154 -9.87 -5.34 -4.98
N SER A 155 -10.51 -5.36 -6.16
CA SER A 155 -11.12 -4.17 -6.75
C SER A 155 -12.26 -3.61 -5.88
N LEU A 156 -13.11 -4.49 -5.35
CA LEU A 156 -14.18 -4.10 -4.44
C LEU A 156 -13.63 -3.48 -3.15
N LEU A 157 -12.66 -4.14 -2.51
CA LEU A 157 -12.02 -3.64 -1.27
C LEU A 157 -11.34 -2.29 -1.48
N THR A 158 -10.69 -2.11 -2.63
CA THR A 158 -10.10 -0.82 -3.02
C THR A 158 -11.17 0.26 -3.13
N SER A 159 -12.31 -0.05 -3.76
CA SER A 159 -13.42 0.87 -3.92
C SER A 159 -14.03 1.26 -2.57
N CYS A 160 -14.27 0.28 -1.69
CA CYS A 160 -14.74 0.52 -0.32
C CYS A 160 -13.77 1.41 0.46
N LYS A 161 -12.46 1.20 0.29
CA LYS A 161 -11.44 2.00 0.94
C LYS A 161 -11.47 3.46 0.47
N LEU A 162 -11.57 3.70 -0.84
CA LEU A 162 -11.66 5.06 -1.36
C LEU A 162 -12.90 5.77 -0.82
N LEU A 163 -14.03 5.05 -0.71
CA LEU A 163 -15.24 5.56 -0.08
C LEU A 163 -15.05 5.88 1.41
N ALA A 164 -14.36 5.02 2.16
CA ALA A 164 -14.07 5.30 3.57
C ALA A 164 -13.22 6.58 3.72
N LEU A 165 -12.22 6.77 2.86
CA LEU A 165 -11.39 7.98 2.87
C LEU A 165 -12.19 9.23 2.53
N THR A 166 -13.08 9.18 1.53
CA THR A 166 -13.93 10.34 1.20
C THR A 166 -14.85 10.71 2.35
N VAL A 167 -15.44 9.72 3.04
CA VAL A 167 -16.27 9.94 4.24
C VAL A 167 -15.46 10.59 5.37
N ILE A 168 -14.25 10.11 5.65
CA ILE A 168 -13.38 10.71 6.69
C ILE A 168 -13.07 12.17 6.36
N ILE A 169 -12.75 12.47 5.10
CA ILE A 169 -12.44 13.84 4.66
C ILE A 169 -13.66 14.75 4.80
N THR A 170 -14.84 14.31 4.35
CA THR A 170 -16.06 15.14 4.41
C THR A 170 -16.48 15.40 5.86
N ILE A 171 -16.45 14.39 6.74
CA ILE A 171 -16.72 14.55 8.17
C ILE A 171 -15.71 15.53 8.79
N GLY A 172 -14.41 15.36 8.50
CA GLY A 172 -13.37 16.26 8.99
C GLY A 172 -13.61 17.72 8.59
N LEU A 173 -13.98 17.97 7.32
CA LEU A 173 -14.28 19.32 6.83
C LEU A 173 -15.51 19.96 7.49
N ILE A 174 -16.50 19.16 7.90
CA ILE A 174 -17.70 19.65 8.57
C ILE A 174 -17.42 20.01 10.03
N PHE A 175 -16.62 19.20 10.75
CA PHE A 175 -16.38 19.34 12.19
C PHE A 175 -15.24 20.30 12.55
N VAL A 176 -14.23 20.48 11.69
CA VAL A 176 -13.10 21.40 11.95
C VAL A 176 -13.54 22.87 12.12
N PRO A 177 -14.47 23.42 11.31
CA PRO A 177 -14.96 24.79 11.49
C PRO A 177 -15.83 24.99 12.74
N SER A 178 -16.39 23.92 13.32
CA SER A 178 -17.36 24.01 14.42
C SER A 178 -16.73 24.22 15.80
N GLY A 179 -15.39 24.17 15.91
CA GLY A 179 -14.67 24.32 17.18
C GLY A 179 -14.94 23.23 18.22
N SER A 180 -15.71 22.20 17.88
CA SER A 180 -16.02 21.05 18.72
C SER A 180 -14.91 20.00 18.55
N VAL A 181 -13.84 20.18 19.31
CA VAL A 181 -12.85 19.14 19.59
C VAL A 181 -12.96 18.76 21.06
#